data_AF-A0AAW2NUE0-F1
#
_entry.id   AF-A0AAW2NUE0-F1
#
_cell.length_a   1.000
_cell.length_b   1.000
_cell.length_c   1.000
_cell.angle_alpha   90.00
_cell.angle_beta   90.00
_cell.angle_gamma   90.00
#
_symmetry.space_group_name_H-M   'P 1'
#
loop_
_entity.id
_entity.type
_entity.pdbx_description
1 polymer ?
#
loop_
_entity_poly.entity_id
_entity_poly.type
_entity_poly.pdbx_seq_one_letter_code
_entity_poly.pdbx_strand_id
1 'polypeptide(L)'
;MPVWTKILLIQRKTSTNFQLLTFWTLNTLHELPFGLRSMSVDFVKSVLWIEKYIRKLEEGFGKGAEPASKDKDLQGKKATENIVDNVISNENEQKSITTSDLPEERRVEEPLIKQKTKRVATLDAFRGLTIVLMVLVDDAGGAYARIDHSPWNGCTLADFVMPFFLFIVGVAIALALKKIPKVESAIRKITLRTLKLLFWGILLQGGYSHAPNDLSYGVDMKKIRWCGILQRIALVYFVVALIETLTTKLRPSSLSPGHFSIFTAYKWQWIGGFAAFVIYMVTTFSLYVPDWSFVVYGDHKHDRYTVKCGMRGHLGPACNAVGYVDRQVWGINHLYNQPVWARLRACTLSSPASGPLRDGAPTWCQAPFEPEGLLSSISAIISGTIGIHYGHVLIHFKGHAERLKQWVSMALVLLIVAIILHFTDAIPINKQLYSFSYVCFTAGAAGIVFSGFYILIDVWGMRTPFLFLEWIGMNAMLVFVMAAQGIFAAFINGWYFKNPDNNLVNWIQNHVFIDVWKSERVGTLLYVLFAEITFWAVVSGILHKLGIYWKFLMGHAVPTAFR
;
A
#
# COMPACT_ATOMS: atom_id res chain seq x y z
N MET A 1 9.81 59.83 5.67
CA MET A 1 9.91 59.02 6.91
C MET A 1 8.63 58.20 7.06
N PRO A 2 8.72 56.90 7.36
CA PRO A 2 8.05 55.90 6.52
C PRO A 2 7.39 54.72 7.29
N VAL A 3 6.30 54.19 6.74
CA VAL A 3 5.92 52.77 6.93
C VAL A 3 5.82 52.04 5.59
N TRP A 4 5.62 52.78 4.49
CA TRP A 4 5.47 52.21 3.14
C TRP A 4 6.77 52.04 2.34
N THR A 5 7.90 52.58 2.82
CA THR A 5 9.21 52.47 2.12
C THR A 5 10.04 51.25 2.52
N LYS A 6 9.57 50.40 3.46
CA LYS A 6 10.30 49.19 3.89
C LYS A 6 9.88 47.89 3.21
N ILE A 7 8.77 47.88 2.45
CA ILE A 7 8.23 46.65 1.84
C ILE A 7 8.80 46.40 0.43
N LEU A 8 9.34 47.44 -0.24
CA LEU A 8 9.82 47.34 -1.63
C LEU A 8 11.33 47.06 -1.80
N LEU A 9 12.08 46.76 -0.73
CA LEU A 9 13.53 46.56 -0.79
C LEU A 9 14.04 45.20 -0.27
N ILE A 10 13.18 44.18 -0.21
CA ILE A 10 13.58 42.79 0.10
C ILE A 10 13.01 41.85 -0.99
N GLN A 11 13.42 42.09 -2.23
CA GLN A 11 13.13 41.24 -3.39
C GLN A 11 14.40 40.82 -4.15
N ARG A 12 15.59 40.85 -3.51
CA ARG A 12 16.83 40.32 -4.10
C ARG A 12 17.76 39.67 -3.07
N LYS A 13 18.16 38.43 -3.39
CA LYS A 13 19.24 37.58 -2.82
C LYS A 13 19.02 36.88 -1.46
N THR A 14 18.56 35.63 -1.57
CA THR A 14 19.07 34.37 -0.95
C THR A 14 19.67 34.34 0.47
N SER A 15 19.22 33.32 1.20
CA SER A 15 19.93 32.50 2.21
C SER A 15 20.03 33.05 3.63
N THR A 16 19.02 32.79 4.48
CA THR A 16 19.11 32.05 5.77
C THR A 16 17.80 32.25 6.55
N ASN A 17 17.01 31.19 6.76
CA ASN A 17 15.84 31.23 7.64
C ASN A 17 15.82 29.96 8.50
N PHE A 18 16.46 30.04 9.68
CA PHE A 18 16.22 29.14 10.80
C PHE A 18 16.08 29.91 12.13
N GLN A 19 16.69 31.10 12.24
CA GLN A 19 16.61 31.94 13.45
C GLN A 19 15.31 32.76 13.56
N LEU A 20 14.65 33.08 12.44
CA LEU A 20 13.36 33.80 12.45
C LEU A 20 12.18 32.90 12.87
N LEU A 21 12.25 31.60 12.58
CA LEU A 21 11.21 30.66 13.00
C LEU A 21 11.24 30.45 14.53
N THR A 22 12.43 30.37 15.12
CA THR A 22 12.60 30.26 16.59
C THR A 22 12.07 31.48 17.33
N PHE A 23 12.25 32.69 16.77
CA PHE A 23 11.77 33.93 17.40
C PHE A 23 10.24 34.06 17.32
N TRP A 24 9.63 33.62 16.21
CA TRP A 24 8.17 33.63 16.05
C TRP A 24 7.48 32.57 16.93
N THR A 25 8.08 31.37 17.07
CA THR A 25 7.56 30.32 17.96
C THR A 25 7.73 30.66 19.45
N LEU A 26 8.77 31.38 19.85
CA LEU A 26 8.98 31.74 21.25
C LEU A 26 8.03 32.85 21.73
N ASN A 27 7.67 33.81 20.88
CA ASN A 27 6.73 34.89 21.24
C ASN A 27 5.25 34.47 21.22
N THR A 28 4.88 33.41 20.51
CA THR A 28 3.51 32.84 20.55
C THR A 28 3.29 31.86 21.70
N LEU A 29 4.36 31.44 22.39
CA LEU A 29 4.32 30.53 23.55
C LEU A 29 4.11 31.24 24.91
N HIS A 30 3.83 32.55 24.91
CA HIS A 30 3.56 33.33 26.13
C HIS A 30 2.07 33.33 26.54
N GLU A 31 1.19 32.77 25.71
CA GLU A 31 -0.28 32.72 25.90
C GLU A 31 -0.78 31.33 26.36
N LEU A 32 0.10 30.34 26.58
CA LEU A 32 -0.29 28.97 26.96
C LEU A 32 -0.01 28.67 28.44
N PRO A 33 -0.92 27.96 29.14
CA PRO A 33 -0.76 27.63 30.56
C PRO A 33 0.44 26.69 30.82
N PHE A 34 1.07 26.87 31.99
CA PHE A 34 2.43 26.43 32.36
C PHE A 34 2.75 24.93 32.10
N GLY A 35 1.74 24.04 32.16
CA GLY A 35 1.92 22.59 31.91
C GLY A 35 2.13 22.19 30.44
N LEU A 36 1.57 22.94 29.49
CA LEU A 36 1.78 22.71 28.04
C LEU A 36 3.18 23.17 27.58
N ARG A 37 3.81 24.07 28.35
CA ARG A 37 5.10 24.68 28.02
C ARG A 37 6.29 23.75 28.30
N SER A 38 6.23 22.88 29.32
CA SER A 38 7.29 21.88 29.54
C SER A 38 7.17 20.69 28.59
N MET A 39 5.95 20.20 28.32
CA MET A 39 5.72 19.02 27.46
C MET A 39 6.10 19.22 25.98
N SER A 40 5.85 20.40 25.39
CA SER A 40 6.25 20.69 24.00
C SER A 40 7.78 20.73 23.84
N VAL A 41 8.47 21.27 24.85
CA VAL A 41 9.93 21.34 24.90
C VAL A 41 10.53 19.94 25.09
N ASP A 42 9.92 19.09 25.91
CA ASP A 42 10.40 17.72 26.16
C ASP A 42 10.12 16.76 25.00
N PHE A 43 9.03 16.95 24.25
CA PHE A 43 8.75 16.20 23.02
C PHE A 43 9.76 16.54 21.91
N VAL A 44 10.04 17.83 21.68
CA VAL A 44 11.06 18.26 20.69
C VAL A 44 12.46 17.82 21.11
N LYS A 45 12.80 17.88 22.41
CA LYS A 45 14.08 17.35 22.93
C LYS A 45 14.20 15.84 22.77
N SER A 46 13.11 15.08 22.97
CA SER A 46 13.09 13.62 22.79
C SER A 46 13.28 13.22 21.33
N VAL A 47 12.63 13.93 20.40
CA VAL A 47 12.80 13.72 18.95
C VAL A 47 14.24 14.05 18.52
N LEU A 48 14.82 15.15 19.01
CA LEU A 48 16.21 15.53 18.72
C LEU A 48 17.23 14.59 19.37
N TRP A 49 16.94 14.05 20.56
CA TRP A 49 17.79 13.07 21.23
C TRP A 49 17.83 11.74 20.48
N ILE A 50 16.69 11.26 20.00
CA ILE A 50 16.58 10.06 19.16
C ILE A 50 17.34 10.24 17.84
N GLU A 51 17.22 11.40 17.19
CA GLU A 51 17.96 11.68 15.94
C GLU A 51 19.49 11.71 16.15
N LYS A 52 19.94 12.25 17.29
CA LYS A 52 21.36 12.30 17.66
C LYS A 52 21.92 10.92 18.06
N TYR A 53 21.10 10.07 18.66
CA TYR A 53 21.44 8.68 18.98
C TYR A 53 21.56 7.82 17.72
N ILE A 54 20.68 8.04 16.73
CA ILE A 54 20.71 7.34 15.43
C ILE A 54 21.95 7.74 14.60
N ARG A 55 22.34 9.03 14.58
CA ARG A 55 23.59 9.45 13.92
C ARG A 55 24.85 8.81 14.54
N LYS A 56 24.88 8.66 15.87
CA LYS A 56 25.97 7.95 16.57
C LYS A 56 26.05 6.47 16.20
N LEU A 57 24.92 5.83 15.92
CA LEU A 57 24.87 4.44 15.43
C LEU A 57 25.36 4.35 13.98
N GLU A 58 25.08 5.33 13.14
CA GLU A 58 25.56 5.38 11.74
C GLU A 58 27.08 5.63 11.64
N GLU A 59 27.64 6.45 12.54
CA GLU A 59 29.09 6.70 12.63
C GLU A 59 29.87 5.47 13.14
N GLY A 60 29.24 4.58 13.91
CA GLY A 60 29.83 3.34 14.43
C GLY A 60 30.00 2.21 13.41
N PHE A 61 29.24 2.23 12.30
CA PHE A 61 29.29 1.21 11.25
C PHE A 61 30.16 1.60 10.04
N GLY A 62 30.85 2.75 10.10
CA GLY A 62 31.60 3.35 9.00
C GLY A 62 33.13 3.29 9.12
N LYS A 63 33.73 2.26 9.75
CA LYS A 63 35.18 2.04 9.69
C LYS A 63 35.53 0.67 9.14
N GLY A 64 35.91 0.66 7.87
CA GLY A 64 36.45 -0.50 7.16
C GLY A 64 37.09 -0.11 5.83
N ALA A 65 38.37 0.25 5.89
CA ALA A 65 39.40 0.27 4.84
C ALA A 65 39.23 1.19 3.61
N GLU A 66 39.97 2.31 3.61
CA GLU A 66 40.54 2.93 2.40
C GLU A 66 42.05 2.61 2.33
N PRO A 67 42.64 2.37 1.14
CA PRO A 67 44.07 2.52 0.95
C PRO A 67 44.41 3.94 0.48
N ALA A 68 45.51 4.44 1.03
CA ALA A 68 46.05 5.78 0.86
C ALA A 68 46.57 6.07 -0.55
N SER A 69 46.40 7.31 -1.01
CA SER A 69 47.41 7.99 -1.82
C SER A 69 47.43 9.48 -1.49
N LYS A 70 48.65 10.01 -1.41
CA LYS A 70 49.03 11.31 -0.87
C LYS A 70 49.02 12.40 -1.95
N ASP A 71 49.01 13.63 -1.42
CA ASP A 71 49.70 14.83 -1.87
C ASP A 71 48.99 15.85 -2.79
N LYS A 72 48.62 16.95 -2.11
CA LYS A 72 49.11 18.34 -2.26
C LYS A 72 48.43 19.31 -3.24
N ASP A 73 48.07 20.46 -2.63
CA ASP A 73 48.24 21.84 -3.13
C ASP A 73 47.39 22.27 -4.33
N LEU A 74 46.90 23.51 -4.49
CA LEU A 74 46.84 24.74 -3.70
C LEU A 74 45.77 25.63 -4.40
N GLN A 75 45.06 26.43 -3.60
CA GLN A 75 44.56 27.80 -3.87
C GLN A 75 44.23 28.30 -5.30
N GLY A 76 43.09 29.02 -5.40
CA GLY A 76 42.88 30.11 -6.37
C GLY A 76 41.44 30.26 -6.84
N LYS A 77 40.53 30.84 -6.05
CA LYS A 77 40.04 32.24 -6.15
C LYS A 77 39.58 32.72 -7.54
N LYS A 78 38.31 33.14 -7.53
CA LYS A 78 37.73 34.35 -8.16
C LYS A 78 37.50 34.30 -9.68
N ALA A 79 36.24 34.44 -10.09
CA ALA A 79 35.64 35.72 -10.56
C ALA A 79 35.56 35.69 -12.09
N THR A 80 34.60 36.23 -12.83
CA THR A 80 33.26 36.80 -12.67
C THR A 80 32.79 36.97 -14.13
N GLU A 81 31.49 37.13 -14.37
CA GLU A 81 30.91 37.84 -15.54
C GLU A 81 31.03 37.15 -16.90
N ASN A 82 30.17 37.38 -17.88
CA ASN A 82 28.76 37.74 -18.06
C ASN A 82 28.58 37.74 -19.60
N ILE A 83 27.35 37.98 -20.09
CA ILE A 83 27.03 38.47 -21.45
C ILE A 83 26.90 37.35 -22.50
N VAL A 84 25.72 36.84 -22.88
CA VAL A 84 24.52 37.43 -23.54
C VAL A 84 24.50 37.09 -25.03
N ASP A 85 23.39 36.44 -25.40
CA ASP A 85 22.61 36.45 -26.66
C ASP A 85 23.27 36.19 -28.03
N ASN A 86 22.78 35.16 -28.75
CA ASN A 86 21.82 35.33 -29.86
C ASN A 86 21.63 34.04 -30.70
N VAL A 87 20.45 33.43 -30.54
CA VAL A 87 19.39 33.24 -31.55
C VAL A 87 19.75 33.31 -33.06
N ILE A 88 19.56 32.15 -33.73
CA ILE A 88 18.98 31.88 -35.07
C ILE A 88 19.75 32.35 -36.34
N SER A 89 20.18 31.39 -37.18
CA SER A 89 19.58 31.07 -38.51
C SER A 89 20.49 30.19 -39.38
N ASN A 90 19.84 29.24 -40.09
CA ASN A 90 20.16 28.69 -41.42
C ASN A 90 21.46 27.88 -41.57
N GLU A 91 21.62 26.89 -42.43
CA GLU A 91 20.78 26.08 -43.32
C GLU A 91 21.70 24.89 -43.74
N ASN A 92 21.09 23.86 -44.29
CA ASN A 92 21.68 22.68 -44.94
C ASN A 92 23.08 22.87 -45.56
N GLU A 93 24.00 21.95 -45.27
CA GLU A 93 24.74 21.28 -46.36
C GLU A 93 25.35 19.95 -45.92
N GLN A 94 24.97 18.91 -46.65
CA GLN A 94 25.46 17.56 -46.52
C GLN A 94 26.56 17.37 -47.55
N LYS A 95 27.82 17.26 -47.12
CA LYS A 95 28.90 16.77 -47.98
C LYS A 95 29.87 15.89 -47.23
N SER A 96 30.07 14.75 -47.84
CA SER A 96 30.82 13.59 -47.42
C SER A 96 32.29 13.68 -47.85
N ILE A 97 33.13 12.96 -47.10
CA ILE A 97 34.38 12.29 -47.53
C ILE A 97 35.72 12.98 -47.17
N THR A 98 36.39 12.28 -46.24
CA THR A 98 37.83 12.08 -45.97
C THR A 98 38.74 13.25 -45.67
N THR A 99 39.25 13.23 -44.44
CA THR A 99 40.60 13.68 -44.10
C THR A 99 41.21 12.75 -43.07
N SER A 100 42.29 12.11 -43.47
CA SER A 100 43.31 11.50 -42.63
C SER A 100 44.11 12.59 -41.90
N ASP A 101 44.46 12.27 -40.65
CA ASP A 101 45.54 12.79 -39.80
C ASP A 101 45.37 14.14 -39.07
N LEU A 102 45.66 14.07 -37.75
CA LEU A 102 45.88 15.08 -36.68
C LEU A 102 44.68 15.44 -35.79
N PRO A 103 44.90 15.89 -34.53
CA PRO A 103 45.49 15.23 -33.36
C PRO A 103 44.44 14.92 -32.25
N GLU A 104 44.80 14.09 -31.27
CA GLU A 104 43.94 13.58 -30.18
C GLU A 104 43.39 14.70 -29.28
N GLU A 105 42.19 15.19 -29.61
CA GLU A 105 41.48 16.18 -28.81
C GLU A 105 40.84 15.52 -27.59
N ARG A 106 41.22 16.05 -26.42
CA ARG A 106 40.82 15.60 -25.08
C ARG A 106 39.30 15.64 -24.96
N ARG A 107 38.65 14.46 -25.03
CA ARG A 107 37.21 14.30 -24.75
C ARG A 107 36.91 14.86 -23.36
N VAL A 108 36.34 16.06 -23.31
CA VAL A 108 35.67 16.57 -22.14
C VAL A 108 34.42 15.69 -21.98
N GLU A 109 34.45 14.76 -21.02
CA GLU A 109 33.24 14.07 -20.58
C GLU A 109 32.28 15.14 -20.04
N GLU A 110 31.26 15.48 -20.83
CA GLU A 110 30.13 16.24 -20.30
C GLU A 110 29.58 15.48 -19.09
N PRO A 111 29.41 16.15 -17.94
CA PRO A 111 28.85 15.50 -16.78
C PRO A 111 27.43 15.07 -17.13
N LEU A 112 27.21 13.76 -17.22
CA LEU A 112 25.90 13.13 -17.34
C LEU A 112 24.95 13.77 -16.32
N ILE A 113 24.15 14.74 -16.76
CA ILE A 113 23.05 15.29 -15.97
C ILE A 113 22.18 14.08 -15.66
N LYS A 114 22.25 13.61 -14.42
CA LYS A 114 21.53 12.46 -13.91
C LYS A 114 20.04 12.80 -14.04
N GLN A 115 19.44 12.45 -15.18
CA GLN A 115 18.03 12.71 -15.46
C GLN A 115 17.23 12.12 -14.32
N LYS A 116 16.61 13.00 -13.54
CA LYS A 116 15.69 12.61 -12.48
C LYS A 116 14.59 11.77 -13.12
N THR A 117 14.48 10.52 -12.68
CA THR A 117 13.47 9.60 -13.18
C THR A 117 12.09 10.14 -12.86
N LYS A 118 11.34 10.54 -13.91
CA LYS A 118 9.99 11.08 -13.79
C LYS A 118 9.08 10.03 -13.15
N ARG A 119 8.52 10.36 -11.99
CA ARG A 119 7.59 9.52 -11.23
C ARG A 119 6.27 9.38 -12.00
N VAL A 120 5.68 8.18 -11.97
CA VAL A 120 4.41 7.89 -12.65
C VAL A 120 3.26 8.35 -11.75
N ALA A 121 2.61 9.46 -12.10
CA ALA A 121 1.58 10.08 -11.26
C ALA A 121 0.35 9.16 -11.08
N THR A 122 -0.08 8.48 -12.14
CA THR A 122 -1.19 7.50 -12.10
C THR A 122 -0.95 6.38 -11.09
N LEU A 123 0.29 5.92 -10.92
CA LEU A 123 0.65 4.88 -9.96
C LEU A 123 0.42 5.35 -8.51
N ASP A 124 0.85 6.59 -8.22
CA ASP A 124 0.64 7.18 -6.90
C ASP A 124 -0.84 7.49 -6.64
N ALA A 125 -1.56 8.03 -7.63
CA ALA A 125 -2.98 8.34 -7.51
C ALA A 125 -3.83 7.08 -7.28
N PHE A 126 -3.58 5.98 -8.02
CA PHE A 126 -4.31 4.73 -7.83
C PHE A 126 -4.01 4.12 -6.45
N ARG A 127 -2.75 4.15 -5.99
CA ARG A 127 -2.42 3.76 -4.63
C ARG A 127 -3.08 4.66 -3.58
N GLY A 128 -3.15 5.96 -3.82
CA GLY A 128 -3.90 6.90 -2.98
C GLY A 128 -5.37 6.54 -2.89
N LEU A 129 -6.01 6.23 -4.01
CA LEU A 129 -7.39 5.77 -4.04
C LEU A 129 -7.58 4.52 -3.17
N THR A 130 -6.68 3.54 -3.24
CA THR A 130 -6.80 2.33 -2.39
C THR A 130 -6.76 2.64 -0.90
N ILE A 131 -5.94 3.59 -0.47
CA ILE A 131 -5.85 4.02 0.93
C ILE A 131 -7.08 4.82 1.34
N VAL A 132 -7.58 5.69 0.46
CA VAL A 132 -8.82 6.44 0.71
C VAL A 132 -10.01 5.49 0.82
N LEU A 133 -10.10 4.48 -0.05
CA LEU A 133 -11.14 3.46 0.03
C LEU A 133 -11.04 2.63 1.31
N MET A 134 -9.83 2.31 1.75
CA MET A 134 -9.59 1.61 3.02
C MET A 134 -10.12 2.41 4.21
N VAL A 135 -9.74 3.69 4.35
CA VAL A 135 -10.27 4.58 5.41
C VAL A 135 -11.80 4.65 5.33
N LEU A 136 -12.35 4.83 4.13
CA LEU A 136 -13.79 4.88 3.93
C LEU A 136 -14.51 3.62 4.42
N VAL A 137 -13.97 2.44 4.15
CA VAL A 137 -14.66 1.18 4.47
C VAL A 137 -14.45 0.76 5.92
N ASP A 138 -13.31 1.11 6.53
CA ASP A 138 -13.02 0.82 7.93
C ASP A 138 -13.94 1.65 8.85
N ASP A 139 -14.12 2.94 8.55
CA ASP A 139 -14.85 3.87 9.42
C ASP A 139 -16.33 4.07 9.03
N ALA A 140 -16.69 3.97 7.75
CA ALA A 140 -18.10 4.07 7.29
C ALA A 140 -18.76 2.73 6.94
N GLY A 141 -18.02 1.61 6.97
CA GLY A 141 -18.52 0.29 6.59
C GLY A 141 -19.73 -0.15 7.41
N GLY A 142 -19.67 -0.02 8.73
CA GLY A 142 -20.76 -0.42 9.63
C GLY A 142 -22.09 0.29 9.36
N ALA A 143 -22.06 1.52 8.82
CA ALA A 143 -23.24 2.30 8.51
C ALA A 143 -23.95 1.85 7.21
N TYR A 144 -23.22 1.26 6.25
CA TYR A 144 -23.74 0.89 4.94
C TYR A 144 -23.22 -0.48 4.49
N ALA A 145 -24.11 -1.47 4.40
CA ALA A 145 -23.78 -2.83 3.96
C ALA A 145 -23.17 -2.93 2.54
N ARG A 146 -23.32 -1.90 1.69
CA ARG A 146 -22.68 -1.84 0.36
C ARG A 146 -21.22 -1.35 0.43
N ILE A 147 -20.87 -0.62 1.49
CA ILE A 147 -19.51 -0.16 1.79
C ILE A 147 -18.77 -1.29 2.50
N ASP A 148 -19.41 -1.91 3.49
CA ASP A 148 -18.91 -3.04 4.29
C ASP A 148 -18.61 -4.31 3.47
N HIS A 149 -17.91 -5.28 4.05
CA HIS A 149 -17.58 -6.57 3.43
C HIS A 149 -18.82 -7.43 3.14
N SER A 150 -18.78 -8.16 2.02
CA SER A 150 -19.76 -9.20 1.74
C SER A 150 -19.64 -10.35 2.77
N PRO A 151 -20.77 -10.88 3.31
CA PRO A 151 -20.72 -11.93 4.32
C PRO A 151 -20.03 -13.23 3.87
N TRP A 152 -20.15 -13.58 2.58
CA TRP A 152 -19.48 -14.75 2.02
C TRP A 152 -19.28 -14.64 0.50
N ASN A 153 -20.35 -14.85 -0.26
CA ASN A 153 -20.36 -14.73 -1.72
C ASN A 153 -20.81 -13.32 -2.12
N GLY A 154 -20.23 -12.81 -3.21
CA GLY A 154 -20.44 -11.47 -3.72
C GLY A 154 -19.18 -10.60 -3.57
N CYS A 155 -19.33 -9.34 -3.94
CA CYS A 155 -18.28 -8.34 -3.82
C CYS A 155 -18.92 -6.98 -3.53
N THR A 156 -18.50 -6.34 -2.45
CA THR A 156 -18.89 -4.98 -2.05
C THR A 156 -17.68 -4.04 -2.12
N LEU A 157 -17.84 -2.77 -1.75
CA LEU A 157 -16.77 -1.77 -1.90
C LEU A 157 -15.49 -2.15 -1.12
N ALA A 158 -15.63 -2.58 0.14
CA ALA A 158 -14.52 -3.01 0.98
C ALA A 158 -13.73 -4.18 0.37
N ASP A 159 -14.38 -5.01 -0.44
CA ASP A 159 -13.76 -6.19 -1.04
C ASP A 159 -12.79 -5.82 -2.18
N PHE A 160 -12.72 -4.57 -2.65
CA PHE A 160 -11.75 -4.14 -3.68
C PHE A 160 -10.41 -3.65 -3.12
N VAL A 161 -10.35 -3.25 -1.85
CA VAL A 161 -9.19 -2.56 -1.26
C VAL A 161 -7.92 -3.39 -1.38
N MET A 162 -7.94 -4.63 -0.87
CA MET A 162 -6.74 -5.48 -0.83
C MET A 162 -6.29 -5.94 -2.22
N PRO A 163 -7.16 -6.42 -3.13
CA PRO A 163 -6.75 -6.77 -4.50
C PRO A 163 -6.18 -5.59 -5.29
N PHE A 164 -6.76 -4.39 -5.16
CA PHE A 164 -6.21 -3.20 -5.80
C PHE A 164 -4.81 -2.88 -5.27
N PHE A 165 -4.58 -3.09 -3.97
CA PHE A 165 -3.28 -2.92 -3.36
C PHE A 165 -2.26 -3.96 -3.87
N LEU A 166 -2.63 -5.24 -3.98
CA LEU A 166 -1.74 -6.27 -4.55
C LEU A 166 -1.43 -6.02 -6.02
N PHE A 167 -2.42 -5.60 -6.79
CA PHE A 167 -2.25 -5.21 -8.17
C PHE A 167 -1.22 -4.07 -8.30
N ILE A 168 -1.34 -3.01 -7.49
CA ILE A 168 -0.43 -1.87 -7.57
C ILE A 168 0.98 -2.18 -7.06
N VAL A 169 1.09 -3.08 -6.07
CA VAL A 169 2.38 -3.66 -5.65
C VAL A 169 3.04 -4.39 -6.83
N GLY A 170 2.27 -5.17 -7.60
CA GLY A 170 2.75 -5.82 -8.83
C GLY A 170 3.31 -4.81 -9.83
N VAL A 171 2.54 -3.76 -10.16
CA VAL A 171 2.99 -2.69 -11.08
C VAL A 171 4.29 -2.05 -10.59
N ALA A 172 4.38 -1.78 -9.29
CA ALA A 172 5.56 -1.17 -8.68
C ALA A 172 6.80 -2.09 -8.72
N ILE A 173 6.63 -3.43 -8.62
CA ILE A 173 7.73 -4.40 -8.74
C ILE A 173 8.40 -4.28 -10.11
N ALA A 174 7.61 -4.26 -11.20
CA ALA A 174 8.14 -4.14 -12.56
C ALA A 174 9.02 -2.88 -12.71
N LEU A 175 8.53 -1.75 -12.19
CA LEU A 175 9.23 -0.46 -12.27
C LEU A 175 10.49 -0.43 -11.40
N ALA A 176 10.42 -0.98 -10.19
CA ALA A 176 11.55 -1.02 -9.26
C ALA A 176 12.68 -1.94 -9.74
N LEU A 177 12.32 -3.04 -10.42
CA LEU A 177 13.26 -4.06 -10.90
C LEU A 177 13.62 -3.90 -12.39
N LYS A 178 13.30 -2.74 -13.01
CA LYS A 178 13.64 -2.44 -14.41
C LYS A 178 15.16 -2.52 -14.69
N LYS A 179 15.99 -2.11 -13.72
CA LYS A 179 17.46 -2.13 -13.83
C LYS A 179 18.06 -2.76 -12.58
N ILE A 180 18.42 -4.04 -12.66
CA ILE A 180 19.08 -4.76 -11.57
C ILE A 180 20.57 -4.89 -11.89
N PRO A 181 21.48 -4.27 -11.11
CA PRO A 181 22.92 -4.38 -11.37
C PRO A 181 23.48 -5.74 -10.94
N LYS A 182 22.96 -6.35 -9.86
CA LYS A 182 23.37 -7.67 -9.34
C LYS A 182 22.19 -8.43 -8.73
N VAL A 183 21.94 -9.66 -9.22
CA VAL A 183 20.84 -10.54 -8.79
C VAL A 183 20.90 -10.85 -7.30
N GLU A 184 22.06 -11.23 -6.77
CA GLU A 184 22.25 -11.57 -5.35
C GLU A 184 21.89 -10.40 -4.42
N SER A 185 22.36 -9.19 -4.75
CA SER A 185 22.02 -7.99 -3.98
C SER A 185 20.52 -7.69 -4.03
N ALA A 186 19.83 -7.98 -5.14
CA ALA A 186 18.40 -7.80 -5.24
C ALA A 186 17.64 -8.81 -4.37
N ILE A 187 18.02 -10.09 -4.40
CA ILE A 187 17.42 -11.15 -3.56
C ILE A 187 17.58 -10.81 -2.08
N ARG A 188 18.77 -10.39 -1.64
CA ARG A 188 19.00 -9.98 -0.24
C ARG A 188 18.08 -8.83 0.18
N LYS A 189 17.89 -7.83 -0.69
CA LYS A 189 17.00 -6.69 -0.43
C LYS A 189 15.53 -7.09 -0.38
N ILE A 190 15.09 -7.95 -1.31
CA ILE A 190 13.74 -8.49 -1.34
C ILE A 190 13.47 -9.26 -0.04
N THR A 191 14.37 -10.16 0.33
CA THR A 191 14.25 -10.98 1.55
C THR A 191 14.17 -10.12 2.81
N LEU A 192 15.10 -9.16 2.99
CA LEU A 192 15.08 -8.26 4.15
C LEU A 192 13.80 -7.40 4.21
N ARG A 193 13.27 -6.99 3.06
CA ARG A 193 12.00 -6.25 3.01
C ARG A 193 10.81 -7.13 3.38
N THR A 194 10.76 -8.36 2.87
CA THR A 194 9.73 -9.35 3.23
C THR A 194 9.76 -9.63 4.73
N LEU A 195 10.94 -9.86 5.32
CA LEU A 195 11.08 -10.10 6.77
C LEU A 195 10.60 -8.91 7.61
N LYS A 196 10.90 -7.68 7.19
CA LYS A 196 10.38 -6.48 7.85
C LYS A 196 8.85 -6.42 7.80
N LEU A 197 8.25 -6.65 6.62
CA LEU A 197 6.79 -6.63 6.47
C LEU A 197 6.12 -7.73 7.31
N LEU A 198 6.71 -8.92 7.38
CA LEU A 198 6.23 -10.00 8.24
C LEU A 198 6.31 -9.64 9.73
N PHE A 199 7.46 -9.10 10.17
CA PHE A 199 7.67 -8.69 11.55
C PHE A 199 6.64 -7.64 11.99
N TRP A 200 6.50 -6.57 11.21
CA TRP A 200 5.53 -5.51 11.50
C TRP A 200 4.08 -5.97 11.33
N GLY A 201 3.82 -6.91 10.41
CA GLY A 201 2.51 -7.56 10.28
C GLY A 201 2.10 -8.31 11.54
N ILE A 202 3.01 -9.11 12.11
CA ILE A 202 2.76 -9.82 13.37
C ILE A 202 2.62 -8.84 14.52
N LEU A 203 3.44 -7.80 14.57
CA LEU A 203 3.38 -6.80 15.63
C LEU A 203 2.05 -6.03 15.63
N LEU A 204 1.56 -5.62 14.46
CA LEU A 204 0.35 -4.80 14.33
C LEU A 204 -0.93 -5.63 14.33
N GLN A 205 -0.93 -6.79 13.65
CA GLN A 205 -2.15 -7.59 13.40
C GLN A 205 -2.20 -8.88 14.20
N GLY A 206 -1.10 -9.29 14.83
CA GLY A 206 -0.99 -10.56 15.53
C GLY A 206 -1.65 -10.61 16.90
N GLY A 207 -2.28 -9.53 17.37
CA GLY A 207 -3.01 -9.55 18.65
C GLY A 207 -2.44 -8.65 19.75
N TYR A 208 -1.68 -7.62 19.40
CA TYR A 208 -1.33 -6.53 20.32
C TYR A 208 -2.53 -5.63 20.69
N SER A 209 -3.65 -5.74 19.96
CA SER A 209 -4.86 -4.92 20.15
C SER A 209 -6.14 -5.77 20.17
N HIS A 210 -6.18 -6.80 21.02
CA HIS A 210 -7.47 -7.41 21.37
C HIS A 210 -8.18 -6.47 22.35
N ALA A 211 -9.24 -5.82 21.87
CA ALA A 211 -10.13 -4.90 22.57
C ALA A 211 -9.52 -3.51 22.95
N PRO A 212 -9.87 -2.43 22.22
CA PRO A 212 -9.65 -1.05 22.69
C PRO A 212 -10.34 -0.76 24.05
N ASN A 213 -11.30 -1.60 24.42
CA ASN A 213 -12.19 -1.40 25.57
C ASN A 213 -11.74 -2.17 26.82
N ASP A 214 -10.86 -3.17 26.69
CA ASP A 214 -10.29 -3.88 27.84
C ASP A 214 -8.81 -3.48 27.98
N LEU A 215 -8.48 -2.84 29.10
CA LEU A 215 -7.12 -2.41 29.47
C LEU A 215 -6.16 -3.60 29.77
N SER A 216 -6.36 -4.77 29.16
CA SER A 216 -5.42 -5.89 29.29
C SER A 216 -4.24 -5.70 28.34
N TYR A 217 -3.15 -5.13 28.84
CA TYR A 217 -1.88 -5.07 28.12
C TYR A 217 -1.19 -6.45 28.12
N GLY A 218 -1.07 -7.09 26.96
CA GLY A 218 -0.33 -8.36 26.80
C GLY A 218 -0.63 -9.06 25.48
N VAL A 219 0.27 -9.92 25.01
CA VAL A 219 0.04 -10.76 23.82
C VAL A 219 -0.02 -12.22 24.25
N ASP A 220 -1.19 -12.85 24.10
CA ASP A 220 -1.33 -14.29 24.30
C ASP A 220 -0.70 -15.03 23.11
N MET A 221 0.53 -15.54 23.30
CA MET A 221 1.25 -16.31 22.29
C MET A 221 0.47 -17.53 21.80
N LYS A 222 -0.48 -18.07 22.58
CA LYS A 222 -1.31 -19.22 22.18
C LYS A 222 -2.48 -18.83 21.28
N LYS A 223 -2.78 -17.53 21.17
CA LYS A 223 -3.88 -16.98 20.36
C LYS A 223 -3.42 -15.94 19.34
N ILE A 224 -2.10 -15.75 19.21
CA ILE A 224 -1.50 -14.79 18.27
C ILE A 224 -1.95 -15.10 16.85
N ARG A 225 -2.38 -14.10 16.08
CA ARG A 225 -2.81 -14.28 14.70
C ARG A 225 -1.61 -14.23 13.76
N TRP A 226 -1.26 -15.35 13.12
CA TRP A 226 -0.07 -15.42 12.25
C TRP A 226 -0.27 -14.77 10.88
N CYS A 227 -1.47 -14.89 10.33
CA CYS A 227 -1.83 -14.42 8.99
C CYS A 227 -2.58 -13.09 9.04
N GLY A 228 -2.24 -12.20 8.11
CA GLY A 228 -2.82 -10.86 8.04
C GLY A 228 -2.50 -10.20 6.70
N ILE A 229 -3.03 -8.99 6.52
CA ILE A 229 -2.93 -8.23 5.27
C ILE A 229 -1.45 -7.95 4.93
N LEU A 230 -0.65 -7.56 5.92
CA LEU A 230 0.77 -7.26 5.70
C LEU A 230 1.57 -8.51 5.34
N GLN A 231 1.24 -9.64 5.95
CA GLN A 231 1.87 -10.94 5.70
C GLN A 231 1.54 -11.45 4.30
N ARG A 232 0.27 -11.33 3.87
CA ARG A 232 -0.13 -11.63 2.49
C ARG A 232 0.62 -10.78 1.48
N ILE A 233 0.68 -9.46 1.69
CA ILE A 233 1.43 -8.55 0.81
C ILE A 233 2.90 -8.95 0.77
N ALA A 234 3.50 -9.31 1.91
CA ALA A 234 4.89 -9.73 1.99
C ALA A 234 5.15 -11.01 1.18
N LEU A 235 4.26 -12.00 1.26
CA LEU A 235 4.34 -13.27 0.51
C LEU A 235 4.20 -13.03 -0.99
N VAL A 236 3.17 -12.31 -1.42
CA VAL A 236 2.95 -11.99 -2.84
C VAL A 236 4.13 -11.20 -3.41
N TYR A 237 4.59 -10.17 -2.67
CA TYR A 237 5.78 -9.40 -3.06
C TYR A 237 7.01 -10.28 -3.21
N PHE A 238 7.26 -11.16 -2.22
CA PHE A 238 8.42 -12.05 -2.23
C PHE A 238 8.44 -12.94 -3.47
N VAL A 239 7.33 -13.66 -3.73
CA VAL A 239 7.26 -14.60 -4.86
C VAL A 239 7.39 -13.87 -6.20
N VAL A 240 6.58 -12.82 -6.42
CA VAL A 240 6.55 -12.11 -7.71
C VAL A 240 7.89 -11.39 -7.98
N ALA A 241 8.47 -10.74 -6.96
CA ALA A 241 9.76 -10.06 -7.11
C ALA A 241 10.93 -11.05 -7.25
N LEU A 242 10.88 -12.21 -6.60
CA LEU A 242 11.89 -13.25 -6.73
C LEU A 242 11.89 -13.83 -8.15
N ILE A 243 10.71 -14.18 -8.70
CA ILE A 243 10.60 -14.63 -10.09
C ILE A 243 11.13 -13.57 -11.04
N GLU A 244 10.78 -12.28 -10.84
CA GLU A 244 11.24 -11.18 -11.70
C GLU A 244 12.76 -11.08 -11.70
N THR A 245 13.35 -11.20 -10.50
CA THR A 245 14.79 -11.07 -10.30
C THR A 245 15.54 -12.23 -10.91
N LEU A 246 15.13 -13.47 -10.63
CA LEU A 246 15.77 -14.69 -11.12
C LEU A 246 15.68 -14.83 -12.65
N THR A 247 14.61 -14.34 -13.24
CA THR A 247 14.37 -14.45 -14.69
C THR A 247 14.95 -13.28 -15.49
N THR A 248 15.59 -12.30 -14.83
CA THR A 248 16.17 -11.11 -15.48
C THR A 248 17.11 -11.43 -16.63
N LYS A 249 17.96 -12.45 -16.48
CA LYS A 249 18.93 -12.86 -17.51
C LYS A 249 18.29 -13.59 -18.70
N LEU A 250 17.07 -14.09 -18.54
CA LEU A 250 16.34 -14.83 -19.57
C LEU A 250 15.46 -13.93 -20.44
N ARG A 251 15.42 -12.63 -20.15
CA ARG A 251 14.57 -11.67 -20.87
C ARG A 251 15.18 -11.32 -22.23
N PRO A 252 14.37 -11.25 -23.31
CA PRO A 252 14.86 -10.81 -24.60
C PRO A 252 15.25 -9.32 -24.55
N SER A 253 16.36 -8.96 -25.20
CA SER A 253 16.88 -7.58 -25.26
C SER A 253 16.02 -6.65 -26.11
N SER A 254 15.24 -7.19 -27.04
CA SER A 254 14.31 -6.47 -27.92
C SER A 254 12.98 -7.20 -27.99
N LEU A 255 11.86 -6.49 -27.82
CA LEU A 255 10.53 -7.05 -28.08
C LEU A 255 10.17 -6.94 -29.56
N SER A 256 9.65 -8.01 -30.13
CA SER A 256 8.98 -7.97 -31.43
C SER A 256 7.63 -7.26 -31.30
N PRO A 257 7.19 -6.49 -32.31
CA PRO A 257 5.86 -5.90 -32.32
C PRO A 257 4.81 -7.01 -32.43
N GLY A 258 3.99 -7.16 -31.39
CA GLY A 258 2.91 -8.15 -31.37
C GLY A 258 2.10 -8.10 -30.08
N HIS A 259 0.82 -8.46 -30.13
CA HIS A 259 -0.06 -8.41 -28.95
C HIS A 259 0.41 -9.35 -27.83
N PHE A 260 0.89 -10.54 -28.20
CA PHE A 260 1.40 -11.55 -27.27
C PHE A 260 2.89 -11.42 -26.93
N SER A 261 3.60 -10.44 -27.50
CA SER A 261 5.05 -10.28 -27.34
C SER A 261 5.48 -10.14 -25.87
N ILE A 262 4.71 -9.40 -25.06
CA ILE A 262 4.97 -9.26 -23.62
C ILE A 262 4.75 -10.58 -22.87
N PHE A 263 3.70 -11.32 -23.21
CA PHE A 263 3.44 -12.62 -22.57
C PHE A 263 4.60 -13.59 -22.83
N THR A 264 5.14 -13.60 -24.04
CA THR A 264 6.31 -14.40 -24.40
C THR A 264 7.58 -13.91 -23.69
N ALA A 265 7.81 -12.59 -23.66
CA ALA A 265 8.99 -11.99 -23.01
C ALA A 265 9.02 -12.23 -21.49
N TYR A 266 7.84 -12.28 -20.86
CA TYR A 266 7.66 -12.48 -19.42
C TYR A 266 6.99 -13.82 -19.08
N LYS A 267 7.21 -14.84 -19.91
CA LYS A 267 6.57 -16.16 -19.75
C LYS A 267 6.78 -16.78 -18.36
N TRP A 268 7.95 -16.56 -17.74
CA TRP A 268 8.25 -17.12 -16.43
C TRP A 268 7.41 -16.51 -15.30
N GLN A 269 6.97 -15.26 -15.43
CA GLN A 269 6.01 -14.67 -14.51
C GLN A 269 4.65 -15.37 -14.61
N TRP A 270 4.18 -15.55 -15.83
CA TRP A 270 2.91 -16.25 -16.08
C TRP A 270 2.98 -17.73 -15.71
N ILE A 271 4.12 -18.41 -15.89
CA ILE A 271 4.34 -19.78 -15.40
C ILE A 271 4.24 -19.83 -13.88
N GLY A 272 4.85 -18.87 -13.16
CA GLY A 272 4.75 -18.79 -11.70
C GLY A 272 3.32 -18.53 -11.23
N GLY A 273 2.61 -17.58 -11.86
CA GLY A 273 1.20 -17.32 -11.59
C GLY A 273 0.30 -18.53 -11.90
N PHE A 274 0.56 -19.24 -13.00
CA PHE A 274 -0.16 -20.45 -13.37
C PHE A 274 0.10 -21.61 -12.40
N ALA A 275 1.34 -21.76 -11.92
CA ALA A 275 1.67 -22.74 -10.89
C ALA A 275 0.89 -22.45 -9.58
N ALA A 276 0.83 -21.19 -9.15
CA ALA A 276 0.03 -20.78 -8.00
C ALA A 276 -1.48 -21.07 -8.21
N PHE A 277 -2.00 -20.79 -9.41
CA PHE A 277 -3.37 -21.13 -9.79
C PHE A 277 -3.64 -22.63 -9.72
N VAL A 278 -2.77 -23.47 -10.28
CA VAL A 278 -2.94 -24.93 -10.27
C VAL A 278 -2.88 -25.46 -8.83
N ILE A 279 -1.91 -25.03 -8.02
CA ILE A 279 -1.81 -25.42 -6.61
C ILE A 279 -3.10 -25.05 -5.86
N TYR A 280 -3.60 -23.83 -6.03
CA TYR A 280 -4.83 -23.37 -5.42
C TYR A 280 -6.04 -24.21 -5.85
N MET A 281 -6.23 -24.41 -7.17
CA MET A 281 -7.38 -25.14 -7.72
C MET A 281 -7.38 -26.61 -7.32
N VAL A 282 -6.23 -27.30 -7.49
CA VAL A 282 -6.11 -28.72 -7.14
C VAL A 282 -6.38 -28.91 -5.65
N THR A 283 -5.78 -28.08 -4.79
CA THR A 283 -5.99 -28.18 -3.33
C THR A 283 -7.44 -27.87 -2.96
N THR A 284 -8.04 -26.83 -3.54
CA THR A 284 -9.41 -26.41 -3.23
C THR A 284 -10.44 -27.50 -3.56
N PHE A 285 -10.29 -28.16 -4.70
CA PHE A 285 -11.27 -29.13 -5.19
C PHE A 285 -10.96 -30.59 -4.82
N SER A 286 -9.69 -30.95 -4.65
CA SER A 286 -9.29 -32.34 -4.41
C SER A 286 -9.15 -32.67 -2.93
N LEU A 287 -8.88 -31.70 -2.05
CA LEU A 287 -8.62 -31.97 -0.63
C LEU A 287 -9.90 -32.38 0.11
N TYR A 288 -9.80 -33.47 0.88
CA TYR A 288 -10.89 -33.95 1.74
C TYR A 288 -10.91 -33.17 3.04
N VAL A 289 -12.09 -32.66 3.42
CA VAL A 289 -12.31 -31.92 4.66
C VAL A 289 -13.07 -32.82 5.63
N PRO A 290 -12.42 -33.35 6.68
CA PRO A 290 -13.08 -34.13 7.72
C PRO A 290 -13.92 -33.24 8.64
N ASP A 291 -14.76 -33.89 9.43
CA ASP A 291 -15.46 -33.23 10.54
C ASP A 291 -14.46 -32.65 11.54
N TRP A 292 -14.79 -31.50 12.11
CA TRP A 292 -13.88 -30.78 13.00
C TRP A 292 -14.65 -30.06 14.10
N SER A 293 -13.97 -29.79 15.22
CA SER A 293 -14.56 -29.14 16.39
C SER A 293 -13.72 -27.97 16.86
N PHE A 294 -14.36 -26.97 17.44
CA PHE A 294 -13.72 -25.79 18.04
C PHE A 294 -14.38 -25.43 19.36
N VAL A 295 -13.71 -24.59 20.14
CA VAL A 295 -14.17 -24.13 21.45
C VAL A 295 -14.32 -22.62 21.41
N VAL A 296 -15.49 -22.12 21.82
CA VAL A 296 -15.72 -20.69 22.01
C VAL A 296 -15.58 -20.40 23.50
N TYR A 297 -14.76 -19.41 23.83
CA TYR A 297 -14.52 -18.96 25.20
C TYR A 297 -15.49 -17.82 25.51
N GLY A 298 -16.54 -18.09 26.28
CA GLY A 298 -17.38 -17.06 26.90
C GLY A 298 -16.90 -16.73 28.31
N ASP A 299 -17.45 -15.67 28.91
CA ASP A 299 -16.99 -15.12 30.20
C ASP A 299 -16.86 -16.16 31.32
N HIS A 300 -17.70 -17.21 31.33
CA HIS A 300 -17.65 -18.30 32.32
C HIS A 300 -17.97 -19.71 31.78
N LYS A 301 -18.07 -19.90 30.45
CA LYS A 301 -18.41 -21.19 29.82
C LYS A 301 -17.54 -21.48 28.60
N HIS A 302 -17.17 -22.75 28.45
CA HIS A 302 -16.44 -23.27 27.29
C HIS A 302 -17.37 -24.19 26.50
N ASP A 303 -17.99 -23.64 25.46
CA ASP A 303 -18.88 -24.43 24.61
C ASP A 303 -18.08 -25.02 23.45
N ARG A 304 -18.13 -26.35 23.34
CA ARG A 304 -17.51 -27.09 22.24
C ARG A 304 -18.54 -27.30 21.14
N TYR A 305 -18.22 -26.79 19.95
CA TYR A 305 -19.03 -26.96 18.75
C TYR A 305 -18.36 -27.93 17.79
N THR A 306 -19.18 -28.75 17.12
CA THR A 306 -18.72 -29.67 16.07
C THR A 306 -19.39 -29.32 14.75
N VAL A 307 -18.60 -29.30 13.69
CA VAL A 307 -19.03 -29.05 12.31
C VAL A 307 -18.87 -30.36 11.53
N LYS A 308 -19.98 -30.84 10.96
CA LYS A 308 -20.01 -32.00 10.07
C LYS A 308 -19.78 -31.56 8.63
N CYS A 309 -18.76 -32.12 7.99
CA CYS A 309 -18.33 -31.79 6.64
C CYS A 309 -18.26 -33.04 5.76
N GLY A 310 -17.34 -33.97 6.08
CA GLY A 310 -17.15 -35.24 5.35
C GLY A 310 -17.13 -35.14 3.82
N MET A 311 -16.52 -34.10 3.23
CA MET A 311 -16.70 -33.78 1.79
C MET A 311 -15.44 -33.21 1.09
N ARG A 312 -15.47 -33.14 -0.24
CA ARG A 312 -14.44 -32.53 -1.11
C ARG A 312 -15.05 -31.40 -1.95
N GLY A 313 -14.23 -30.41 -2.32
CA GLY A 313 -14.60 -29.37 -3.29
C GLY A 313 -15.72 -28.42 -2.89
N HIS A 314 -16.10 -28.39 -1.62
CA HIS A 314 -17.13 -27.47 -1.14
C HIS A 314 -16.58 -26.05 -0.94
N LEU A 315 -17.29 -25.03 -1.42
CA LEU A 315 -16.88 -23.62 -1.34
C LEU A 315 -17.69 -22.82 -0.30
N GLY A 316 -18.46 -23.51 0.56
CA GLY A 316 -19.20 -22.87 1.65
C GLY A 316 -18.32 -22.55 2.87
N PRO A 317 -18.87 -21.78 3.84
CA PRO A 317 -18.17 -21.28 5.03
C PRO A 317 -17.30 -22.31 5.78
N ALA A 318 -17.89 -23.39 6.29
CA ALA A 318 -17.22 -24.20 7.31
C ALA A 318 -16.35 -25.34 6.75
N CYS A 319 -16.77 -25.89 5.62
CA CYS A 319 -16.31 -27.17 5.07
C CYS A 319 -15.45 -27.03 3.81
N ASN A 320 -14.90 -25.84 3.56
CA ASN A 320 -13.99 -25.63 2.44
C ASN A 320 -12.55 -26.02 2.77
N ALA A 321 -11.81 -26.36 1.73
CA ALA A 321 -10.40 -26.76 1.81
C ALA A 321 -9.47 -25.62 2.24
N VAL A 322 -9.79 -24.36 1.91
CA VAL A 322 -8.99 -23.17 2.29
C VAL A 322 -8.89 -23.08 3.82
N GLY A 323 -10.02 -23.04 4.51
CA GLY A 323 -10.07 -23.02 5.96
C GLY A 323 -9.53 -24.30 6.58
N TYR A 324 -9.63 -25.45 5.92
CA TYR A 324 -9.03 -26.69 6.40
C TYR A 324 -7.49 -26.62 6.41
N VAL A 325 -6.87 -26.14 5.33
CA VAL A 325 -5.42 -25.95 5.27
C VAL A 325 -4.96 -25.01 6.39
N ASP A 326 -5.65 -23.89 6.61
CA ASP A 326 -5.29 -22.94 7.66
C ASP A 326 -5.42 -23.55 9.07
N ARG A 327 -6.47 -24.36 9.32
CA ARG A 327 -6.62 -25.10 10.58
C ARG A 327 -5.48 -26.09 10.83
N GLN A 328 -4.95 -26.73 9.78
CA GLN A 328 -3.85 -27.69 9.91
C GLN A 328 -2.49 -27.00 10.06
N VAL A 329 -2.24 -25.93 9.29
CA VAL A 329 -0.93 -25.26 9.27
C VAL A 329 -0.75 -24.35 10.49
N TRP A 330 -1.77 -23.57 10.85
CA TRP A 330 -1.66 -22.56 11.90
C TRP A 330 -2.26 -23.02 13.22
N GLY A 331 -3.23 -23.94 13.18
CA GLY A 331 -4.02 -24.33 14.35
C GLY A 331 -5.21 -23.41 14.60
N ILE A 332 -6.30 -23.98 15.14
CA ILE A 332 -7.59 -23.30 15.30
C ILE A 332 -7.50 -22.05 16.18
N ASN A 333 -6.64 -22.05 17.21
CA ASN A 333 -6.50 -20.93 18.14
C ASN A 333 -5.87 -19.67 17.52
N HIS A 334 -5.21 -19.81 16.37
CA HIS A 334 -4.51 -18.73 15.68
C HIS A 334 -5.31 -18.15 14.50
N LEU A 335 -6.55 -18.63 14.32
CA LEU A 335 -7.46 -18.15 13.29
C LEU A 335 -8.26 -16.95 13.78
N TYR A 336 -8.77 -16.15 12.85
CA TYR A 336 -9.63 -15.03 13.17
C TYR A 336 -11.00 -15.50 13.73
N ASN A 337 -11.34 -15.02 14.94
CA ASN A 337 -12.48 -15.51 15.73
C ASN A 337 -13.82 -14.80 15.44
N GLN A 338 -13.82 -13.74 14.63
CA GLN A 338 -15.03 -12.98 14.29
C GLN A 338 -15.34 -13.09 12.79
N PRO A 339 -15.70 -14.28 12.28
CA PRO A 339 -15.86 -14.49 10.85
C PRO A 339 -16.98 -13.62 10.27
N VAL A 340 -16.73 -13.01 9.11
CA VAL A 340 -17.72 -12.14 8.44
C VAL A 340 -18.99 -12.91 8.05
N TRP A 341 -18.89 -14.23 7.86
CA TRP A 341 -20.03 -15.10 7.56
C TRP A 341 -21.07 -15.21 8.67
N ALA A 342 -20.77 -14.75 9.90
CA ALA A 342 -21.74 -14.70 10.98
C ALA A 342 -22.94 -13.77 10.64
N ARG A 343 -22.75 -12.90 9.64
CA ARG A 343 -23.76 -11.99 9.08
C ARG A 343 -24.64 -12.63 8.00
N LEU A 344 -24.42 -13.89 7.66
CA LEU A 344 -25.28 -14.61 6.72
C LEU A 344 -26.70 -14.75 7.30
N ARG A 345 -27.71 -14.77 6.43
CA ARG A 345 -29.11 -15.03 6.81
C ARG A 345 -29.30 -16.35 7.57
N ALA A 346 -28.39 -17.31 7.36
CA ALA A 346 -28.38 -18.58 8.08
C ALA A 346 -28.00 -18.43 9.57
N CYS A 347 -27.33 -17.33 9.94
CA CYS A 347 -26.76 -17.08 11.26
C CYS A 347 -27.49 -15.98 12.02
N THR A 348 -27.94 -14.91 11.37
CA THR A 348 -28.59 -13.77 12.02
C THR A 348 -29.77 -13.22 11.21
N LEU A 349 -30.78 -12.69 11.93
CA LEU A 349 -31.91 -11.98 11.34
C LEU A 349 -31.54 -10.56 10.88
N SER A 350 -30.43 -9.99 11.37
CA SER A 350 -29.94 -8.67 10.97
C SER A 350 -29.21 -8.66 9.62
N SER A 351 -29.12 -9.80 8.94
CA SER A 351 -28.39 -9.92 7.67
C SER A 351 -28.84 -8.88 6.63
N PRO A 352 -27.92 -8.18 5.95
CA PRO A 352 -26.48 -8.39 5.90
C PRO A 352 -25.67 -7.67 6.98
N ALA A 353 -26.31 -6.96 7.92
CA ALA A 353 -25.62 -6.33 9.04
C ALA A 353 -25.25 -7.34 10.13
N SER A 354 -24.35 -6.92 11.03
CA SER A 354 -24.04 -7.67 12.25
C SER A 354 -25.23 -7.65 13.21
N GLY A 355 -25.40 -8.72 13.96
CA GLY A 355 -26.48 -8.87 14.92
C GLY A 355 -26.31 -10.16 15.74
N PRO A 356 -27.18 -10.36 16.73
CA PRO A 356 -27.17 -11.59 17.51
C PRO A 356 -27.44 -12.80 16.62
N LEU A 357 -26.90 -13.95 17.01
CA LEU A 357 -27.21 -15.21 16.36
C LEU A 357 -28.68 -15.57 16.62
N ARG A 358 -29.35 -16.07 15.59
CA ARG A 358 -30.74 -16.55 15.71
C ARG A 358 -30.80 -17.88 16.46
N ASP A 359 -31.93 -18.16 17.07
CA ASP A 359 -32.20 -19.47 17.68
C ASP A 359 -32.09 -20.58 16.63
N GLY A 360 -31.37 -21.65 16.96
CA GLY A 360 -31.11 -22.75 16.03
C GLY A 360 -30.12 -22.42 14.89
N ALA A 361 -29.33 -21.36 15.01
CA ALA A 361 -28.25 -21.08 14.06
C ALA A 361 -27.29 -22.28 13.92
N PRO A 362 -26.81 -22.60 12.70
CA PRO A 362 -25.84 -23.66 12.51
C PRO A 362 -24.58 -23.45 13.35
N THR A 363 -23.99 -24.54 13.85
CA THR A 363 -22.80 -24.50 14.71
C THR A 363 -21.61 -23.80 14.07
N TRP A 364 -21.51 -23.83 12.74
CA TRP A 364 -20.44 -23.16 12.01
C TRP A 364 -20.56 -21.62 11.95
N CYS A 365 -21.67 -21.03 12.37
CA CYS A 365 -21.81 -19.56 12.40
C CYS A 365 -20.77 -18.88 13.31
N GLN A 366 -20.28 -19.60 14.32
CA GLN A 366 -19.23 -19.15 15.25
C GLN A 366 -17.85 -19.72 14.93
N ALA A 367 -17.72 -20.50 13.85
CA ALA A 367 -16.47 -21.16 13.50
C ALA A 367 -15.40 -20.12 13.12
N PRO A 368 -14.19 -20.18 13.71
CA PRO A 368 -13.13 -19.28 13.34
C PRO A 368 -12.64 -19.58 11.91
N PHE A 369 -12.22 -18.53 11.20
CA PHE A 369 -11.81 -18.63 9.79
C PHE A 369 -10.80 -17.55 9.47
N GLU A 370 -9.72 -17.92 8.76
CA GLU A 370 -8.67 -16.99 8.40
C GLU A 370 -8.79 -16.55 6.94
N PRO A 371 -9.34 -15.35 6.64
CA PRO A 371 -9.41 -14.83 5.27
C PRO A 371 -8.03 -14.66 4.63
N GLU A 372 -7.05 -14.31 5.46
CA GLU A 372 -5.72 -13.94 5.01
C GLU A 372 -4.74 -15.12 5.03
N GLY A 373 -5.27 -16.35 5.06
CA GLY A 373 -4.56 -17.61 5.26
C GLY A 373 -3.59 -18.02 4.15
N LEU A 374 -3.01 -19.22 4.27
CA LEU A 374 -1.96 -19.70 3.39
C LEU A 374 -2.50 -19.95 1.98
N LEU A 375 -3.56 -20.75 1.86
CA LEU A 375 -4.07 -21.16 0.54
C LEU A 375 -4.68 -19.97 -0.23
N SER A 376 -5.40 -19.08 0.47
CA SER A 376 -5.91 -17.85 -0.12
C SER A 376 -4.79 -16.86 -0.47
N SER A 377 -3.66 -16.86 0.25
CA SER A 377 -2.46 -16.08 -0.12
C SER A 377 -1.74 -16.63 -1.35
N ILE A 378 -1.77 -17.95 -1.58
CA ILE A 378 -1.26 -18.55 -2.83
C ILE A 378 -2.08 -18.05 -4.02
N SER A 379 -3.41 -18.03 -3.92
CA SER A 379 -4.27 -17.43 -4.95
C SER A 379 -3.96 -15.93 -5.17
N ALA A 380 -3.61 -15.21 -4.11
CA ALA A 380 -3.23 -13.79 -4.16
C ALA A 380 -1.97 -13.48 -4.98
N ILE A 381 -1.09 -14.47 -5.20
CA ILE A 381 0.07 -14.34 -6.10
C ILE A 381 -0.39 -13.99 -7.53
N ILE A 382 -1.55 -14.50 -7.95
CA ILE A 382 -2.12 -14.24 -9.28
C ILE A 382 -2.44 -12.74 -9.45
N SER A 383 -3.02 -12.09 -8.45
CA SER A 383 -3.29 -10.63 -8.48
C SER A 383 -2.00 -9.82 -8.62
N GLY A 384 -0.94 -10.20 -7.90
CA GLY A 384 0.39 -9.59 -8.05
C GLY A 384 1.01 -9.83 -9.42
N THR A 385 0.80 -11.02 -9.99
CA THR A 385 1.27 -11.42 -11.33
C THR A 385 0.56 -10.64 -12.44
N ILE A 386 -0.75 -10.40 -12.30
CA ILE A 386 -1.49 -9.53 -13.22
C ILE A 386 -0.99 -8.08 -13.09
N GLY A 387 -0.78 -7.61 -11.86
CA GLY A 387 -0.23 -6.27 -11.62
C GLY A 387 1.15 -6.04 -12.23
N ILE A 388 2.09 -6.99 -12.09
CA ILE A 388 3.44 -6.84 -12.67
C ILE A 388 3.38 -6.79 -14.21
N HIS A 389 2.46 -7.53 -14.84
CA HIS A 389 2.22 -7.43 -16.28
C HIS A 389 1.84 -6.01 -16.72
N TYR A 390 0.96 -5.33 -15.98
CA TYR A 390 0.64 -3.92 -16.25
C TYR A 390 1.87 -3.02 -16.19
N GLY A 391 2.75 -3.25 -15.21
CA GLY A 391 4.02 -2.54 -15.08
C GLY A 391 4.99 -2.83 -16.24
N HIS A 392 5.04 -4.07 -16.75
CA HIS A 392 5.84 -4.42 -17.93
C HIS A 392 5.35 -3.72 -19.20
N VAL A 393 4.02 -3.65 -19.40
CA VAL A 393 3.41 -2.87 -20.50
C VAL A 393 3.84 -1.40 -20.42
N LEU A 394 3.85 -0.80 -19.23
CA LEU A 394 4.27 0.59 -19.03
C LEU A 394 5.75 0.83 -19.39
N ILE A 395 6.61 -0.17 -19.15
CA ILE A 395 8.06 -0.08 -19.38
C ILE A 395 8.41 -0.19 -20.87
N HIS A 396 7.74 -1.08 -21.60
CA HIS A 396 8.12 -1.45 -22.97
C HIS A 396 7.39 -0.65 -24.04
N PHE A 397 6.08 -0.46 -23.90
CA PHE A 397 5.33 0.33 -24.86
C PHE A 397 5.52 1.81 -24.55
N LYS A 398 5.88 2.62 -25.55
CA LYS A 398 6.01 4.08 -25.40
C LYS A 398 4.70 4.80 -25.70
N GLY A 399 3.89 4.28 -26.62
CA GLY A 399 2.62 4.89 -27.04
C GLY A 399 1.50 4.69 -26.01
N HIS A 400 0.72 5.76 -25.75
CA HIS A 400 -0.43 5.71 -24.85
C HIS A 400 -1.52 4.73 -25.33
N ALA A 401 -1.82 4.73 -26.63
CA ALA A 401 -2.83 3.86 -27.23
C ALA A 401 -2.48 2.37 -27.12
N GLU A 402 -1.21 2.02 -27.34
CA GLU A 402 -0.73 0.63 -27.24
C GLU A 402 -0.83 0.11 -25.80
N ARG A 403 -0.45 0.94 -24.81
CA ARG A 403 -0.60 0.61 -23.38
C ARG A 403 -2.05 0.36 -23.02
N LEU A 404 -2.93 1.29 -23.39
CA LEU A 404 -4.37 1.18 -23.12
C LEU A 404 -5.00 -0.03 -23.81
N LYS A 405 -4.61 -0.33 -25.05
CA LYS A 405 -5.11 -1.52 -25.76
C LYS A 405 -4.77 -2.80 -25.00
N GLN A 406 -3.53 -2.94 -24.52
CA GLN A 406 -3.10 -4.12 -23.74
C GLN A 406 -3.83 -4.21 -22.40
N TRP A 407 -3.91 -3.11 -21.67
CA TRP A 407 -4.55 -3.07 -20.37
C TRP A 407 -6.06 -3.29 -20.41
N VAL A 408 -6.77 -2.58 -21.29
CA VAL A 408 -8.23 -2.69 -21.37
C VAL A 408 -8.64 -4.05 -21.92
N SER A 409 -7.94 -4.59 -22.92
CA SER A 409 -8.24 -5.94 -23.44
C SER A 409 -8.11 -7.02 -22.36
N MET A 410 -7.00 -7.02 -21.61
CA MET A 410 -6.81 -7.99 -20.52
C MET A 410 -7.84 -7.79 -19.40
N ALA A 411 -8.15 -6.55 -19.03
CA ALA A 411 -9.17 -6.26 -18.01
C ALA A 411 -10.55 -6.81 -18.40
N LEU A 412 -10.98 -6.60 -19.65
CA LEU A 412 -12.26 -7.10 -20.15
C LEU A 412 -12.30 -8.63 -20.17
N VAL A 413 -11.22 -9.30 -20.61
CA VAL A 413 -11.14 -10.77 -20.59
C VAL A 413 -11.28 -11.31 -19.17
N LEU A 414 -10.57 -10.72 -18.20
CA LEU A 414 -10.66 -11.12 -16.80
C LEU A 414 -12.06 -10.91 -16.22
N LEU A 415 -12.72 -9.80 -16.52
CA LEU A 415 -14.10 -9.54 -16.09
C LEU A 415 -15.07 -10.56 -16.69
N ILE A 416 -14.95 -10.87 -17.99
CA ILE A 416 -15.80 -11.86 -18.65
C ILE A 416 -15.64 -13.24 -18.01
N VAL A 417 -14.39 -13.69 -17.78
CA VAL A 417 -14.10 -14.96 -17.12
C VAL A 417 -14.71 -15.01 -15.71
N ALA A 418 -14.56 -13.93 -14.95
CA ALA A 418 -15.12 -13.85 -13.59
C ALA A 418 -16.66 -13.95 -13.58
N ILE A 419 -17.32 -13.22 -14.49
CA ILE A 419 -18.77 -13.22 -14.64
C ILE A 419 -19.25 -14.63 -15.02
N ILE A 420 -18.62 -15.26 -16.02
CA ILE A 420 -18.97 -16.63 -16.43
C ILE A 420 -18.83 -17.59 -15.25
N LEU A 421 -17.71 -17.59 -14.54
CA LEU A 421 -17.48 -18.48 -13.40
C LEU A 421 -18.48 -18.26 -12.25
N HIS A 422 -18.89 -17.02 -12.03
CA HIS A 422 -19.84 -16.69 -10.97
C HIS A 422 -21.27 -17.11 -11.30
N PHE A 423 -21.76 -16.78 -12.50
CA PHE A 423 -23.14 -17.03 -12.91
C PHE A 423 -23.39 -18.47 -13.38
N THR A 424 -22.34 -19.24 -13.68
CA THR A 424 -22.44 -20.69 -13.89
C THR A 424 -22.37 -21.50 -12.60
N ASP A 425 -22.28 -20.83 -11.45
CA ASP A 425 -22.08 -21.42 -10.12
C ASP A 425 -20.83 -22.32 -9.99
N ALA A 426 -19.92 -22.28 -10.97
CA ALA A 426 -18.69 -23.06 -10.96
C ALA A 426 -17.74 -22.59 -9.84
N ILE A 427 -17.51 -21.27 -9.74
CA ILE A 427 -16.71 -20.65 -8.68
C ILE A 427 -17.32 -19.28 -8.34
N PRO A 428 -18.02 -19.14 -7.20
CA PRO A 428 -18.58 -17.85 -6.81
C PRO A 428 -17.48 -16.83 -6.51
N ILE A 429 -17.76 -15.56 -6.79
CA ILE A 429 -16.91 -14.45 -6.36
C ILE A 429 -16.95 -14.43 -4.83
N ASN A 430 -15.80 -14.71 -4.21
CA ASN A 430 -15.69 -14.86 -2.77
C ASN A 430 -14.32 -14.35 -2.29
N LYS A 431 -14.34 -13.25 -1.53
CA LYS A 431 -13.14 -12.63 -0.94
C LYS A 431 -12.44 -13.57 0.03
N GLN A 432 -13.20 -14.21 0.91
CA GLN A 432 -12.69 -14.98 2.05
C GLN A 432 -11.86 -16.19 1.59
N LEU A 433 -12.28 -16.83 0.51
CA LEU A 433 -11.52 -17.90 -0.16
C LEU A 433 -10.41 -17.34 -1.07
N TYR A 434 -10.45 -16.05 -1.37
CA TYR A 434 -9.71 -15.43 -2.47
C TYR A 434 -9.88 -16.23 -3.76
N SER A 435 -11.15 -16.50 -4.10
CA SER A 435 -11.51 -17.40 -5.19
C SER A 435 -10.98 -16.91 -6.54
N PHE A 436 -10.73 -17.83 -7.48
CA PHE A 436 -10.18 -17.44 -8.78
C PHE A 436 -11.10 -16.48 -9.54
N SER A 437 -12.43 -16.64 -9.46
CA SER A 437 -13.38 -15.69 -10.04
C SER A 437 -13.29 -14.31 -9.37
N TYR A 438 -13.06 -14.25 -8.06
CA TYR A 438 -12.79 -13.00 -7.34
C TYR A 438 -11.47 -12.34 -7.78
N VAL A 439 -10.40 -13.12 -7.99
CA VAL A 439 -9.13 -12.63 -8.55
C VAL A 439 -9.34 -12.00 -9.92
N CYS A 440 -10.01 -12.70 -10.83
CA CYS A 440 -10.31 -12.21 -12.17
C CYS A 440 -11.17 -10.95 -12.12
N PHE A 441 -12.23 -10.93 -11.30
CA PHE A 441 -13.14 -9.80 -11.17
C PHE A 441 -12.41 -8.54 -10.69
N THR A 442 -11.67 -8.68 -9.59
CA THR A 442 -11.00 -7.54 -8.94
C THR A 442 -9.77 -7.06 -9.71
N ALA A 443 -9.01 -7.95 -10.34
CA ALA A 443 -7.90 -7.55 -11.20
C ALA A 443 -8.38 -6.88 -12.50
N GLY A 444 -9.50 -7.36 -13.06
CA GLY A 444 -10.16 -6.70 -14.20
C GLY A 444 -10.65 -5.30 -13.84
N ALA A 445 -11.35 -5.15 -12.71
CA ALA A 445 -11.77 -3.85 -12.19
C ALA A 445 -10.57 -2.92 -11.92
N ALA A 446 -9.50 -3.42 -11.28
CA ALA A 446 -8.27 -2.66 -11.06
C ALA A 446 -7.67 -2.17 -12.38
N GLY A 447 -7.67 -3.02 -13.40
CA GLY A 447 -7.20 -2.70 -14.74
C GLY A 447 -7.97 -1.58 -15.43
N ILE A 448 -9.30 -1.58 -15.32
CA ILE A 448 -10.17 -0.52 -15.84
C ILE A 448 -9.94 0.79 -15.09
N VAL A 449 -9.94 0.77 -13.75
CA VAL A 449 -9.72 1.97 -12.94
C VAL A 449 -8.33 2.55 -13.16
N PHE A 450 -7.30 1.71 -13.22
CA PHE A 450 -5.93 2.12 -13.51
C PHE A 450 -5.81 2.78 -14.88
N SER A 451 -6.48 2.21 -15.90
CA SER A 451 -6.53 2.77 -17.25
C SER A 451 -7.32 4.10 -17.29
N GLY A 452 -8.39 4.23 -16.52
CA GLY A 452 -9.13 5.48 -16.33
C GLY A 452 -8.26 6.59 -15.74
N PHE A 453 -7.55 6.33 -14.63
CA PHE A 453 -6.61 7.29 -14.08
C PHE A 453 -5.43 7.59 -15.01
N TYR A 454 -4.98 6.62 -15.80
CA TYR A 454 -3.95 6.85 -16.79
C TYR A 454 -4.40 7.84 -17.87
N ILE A 455 -5.62 7.68 -18.38
CA ILE A 455 -6.20 8.63 -19.35
C ILE A 455 -6.34 10.02 -18.72
N LEU A 456 -6.92 10.11 -17.54
CA LEU A 456 -7.17 11.40 -16.88
C LEU A 456 -5.88 12.16 -16.56
N ILE A 457 -4.89 11.48 -15.97
CA ILE A 457 -3.68 12.11 -15.42
C ILE A 457 -2.57 12.20 -16.46
N ASP A 458 -2.23 11.08 -17.12
CA ASP A 458 -1.05 10.98 -17.97
C ASP A 458 -1.34 11.29 -19.45
N VAL A 459 -2.60 11.18 -19.92
CA VAL A 459 -2.99 11.51 -21.31
C VAL A 459 -3.62 12.90 -21.41
N TRP A 460 -4.67 13.19 -20.63
CA TRP A 460 -5.36 14.49 -20.63
C TRP A 460 -4.70 15.54 -19.74
N GLY A 461 -3.73 15.16 -18.90
CA GLY A 461 -3.00 16.09 -18.05
C GLY A 461 -3.83 16.69 -16.90
N MET A 462 -4.99 16.11 -16.56
CA MET A 462 -5.86 16.57 -15.46
C MET A 462 -5.29 16.19 -14.09
N ARG A 463 -4.11 16.70 -13.73
CA ARG A 463 -3.42 16.29 -12.52
C ARG A 463 -4.01 16.91 -11.24
N THR A 464 -4.42 18.17 -11.30
CA THR A 464 -4.82 18.98 -10.13
C THR A 464 -5.90 18.33 -9.25
N PRO A 465 -6.99 17.75 -9.79
CA PRO A 465 -8.02 17.10 -8.98
C PRO A 465 -7.52 15.85 -8.23
N PHE A 466 -6.48 15.19 -8.72
CA PHE A 466 -5.95 13.94 -8.15
C PHE A 466 -4.70 14.15 -7.28
N LEU A 467 -4.26 15.40 -7.06
CA LEU A 467 -3.07 15.69 -6.25
C LEU A 467 -3.19 15.15 -4.82
N PHE A 468 -4.37 15.23 -4.21
CA PHE A 468 -4.56 14.69 -2.87
C PHE A 468 -4.38 13.16 -2.84
N LEU A 469 -4.87 12.46 -3.87
CA LEU A 469 -4.64 11.02 -4.03
C LEU A 469 -3.16 10.72 -4.26
N GLU A 470 -2.47 11.51 -5.09
CA GLU A 470 -1.02 11.36 -5.25
C GLU A 470 -0.31 11.51 -3.91
N TRP A 471 -0.58 12.56 -3.12
CA TRP A 471 0.07 12.80 -1.83
C TRP A 471 -0.17 11.67 -0.83
N ILE A 472 -1.42 11.24 -0.67
CA ILE A 472 -1.79 10.09 0.17
C ILE A 472 -1.06 8.84 -0.34
N GLY A 473 -1.08 8.60 -1.65
CA GLY A 473 -0.40 7.48 -2.28
C GLY A 473 1.10 7.47 -2.00
N MET A 474 1.78 8.62 -2.10
CA MET A 474 3.21 8.72 -1.80
C MET A 474 3.54 8.40 -0.34
N ASN A 475 2.57 8.57 0.57
CA ASN A 475 2.66 8.28 2.01
C ASN A 475 1.77 7.11 2.46
N ALA A 476 1.39 6.22 1.54
CA ALA A 476 0.36 5.20 1.77
C ALA A 476 0.60 4.33 3.00
N MET A 477 1.85 3.96 3.30
CA MET A 477 2.19 3.14 4.47
C MET A 477 1.94 3.88 5.79
N LEU A 478 2.22 5.18 5.85
CA LEU A 478 1.96 5.98 7.04
C LEU A 478 0.48 6.04 7.32
N VAL A 479 -0.30 6.35 6.29
CA VAL A 479 -1.76 6.43 6.42
C VAL A 479 -2.33 5.05 6.76
N PHE A 480 -1.85 3.97 6.14
CA PHE A 480 -2.23 2.60 6.50
C PHE A 480 -2.00 2.28 7.98
N VAL A 481 -0.79 2.52 8.48
CA VAL A 481 -0.45 2.20 9.89
C VAL A 481 -1.20 3.09 10.86
N MET A 482 -1.33 4.38 10.57
CA MET A 482 -1.95 5.33 11.50
C MET A 482 -3.47 5.29 11.47
N ALA A 483 -4.10 5.16 10.31
CA ALA A 483 -5.54 5.12 10.15
C ALA A 483 -6.09 3.70 10.35
N ALA A 484 -5.71 2.73 9.52
CA ALA A 484 -6.34 1.41 9.51
C ALA A 484 -6.03 0.54 10.73
N GLN A 485 -4.87 0.74 11.38
CA GLN A 485 -4.56 0.04 12.63
C GLN A 485 -5.11 0.78 13.85
N GLY A 486 -5.90 1.83 13.65
CA GLY A 486 -6.53 2.60 14.72
C GLY A 486 -5.55 3.32 15.64
N ILE A 487 -4.26 3.42 15.30
CA ILE A 487 -3.25 4.04 16.18
C ILE A 487 -3.55 5.51 16.39
N PHE A 488 -3.89 6.23 15.31
CA PHE A 488 -4.26 7.62 15.39
C PHE A 488 -5.60 7.81 16.13
N ALA A 489 -6.60 6.98 15.80
CA ALA A 489 -7.89 7.01 16.47
C ALA A 489 -7.74 6.73 17.97
N ALA A 490 -6.99 5.70 18.38
CA ALA A 490 -6.68 5.40 19.77
C ALA A 490 -5.94 6.55 20.47
N PHE A 491 -4.99 7.19 19.78
CA PHE A 491 -4.30 8.35 20.30
C PHE A 491 -5.20 9.58 20.45
N ILE A 492 -6.22 9.79 19.62
CA ILE A 492 -7.12 10.93 19.80
C ILE A 492 -8.23 10.59 20.80
N ASN A 493 -8.81 9.39 20.69
CA ASN A 493 -9.94 8.91 21.51
C ASN A 493 -9.53 8.58 22.94
N GLY A 494 -8.24 8.30 23.19
CA GLY A 494 -7.71 8.13 24.54
C GLY A 494 -7.83 9.39 25.41
N TRP A 495 -8.08 10.57 24.81
CA TRP A 495 -8.26 11.83 25.51
C TRP A 495 -9.76 12.13 25.58
N TYR A 496 -10.36 11.72 26.69
CA TYR A 496 -11.79 11.85 26.93
C TYR A 496 -12.10 12.66 28.19
N PHE A 497 -13.24 13.37 28.18
CA PHE A 497 -13.71 14.17 29.31
C PHE A 497 -14.65 13.35 30.19
N LYS A 498 -14.16 12.94 31.37
CA LYS A 498 -14.86 12.15 32.40
C LYS A 498 -15.22 10.71 31.97
N ASN A 499 -15.86 10.53 30.81
CA ASN A 499 -16.29 9.24 30.27
C ASN A 499 -15.64 8.96 28.90
N PRO A 500 -15.27 7.71 28.58
CA PRO A 500 -14.69 7.32 27.28
C PRO A 500 -15.53 7.71 26.06
N ASP A 501 -16.85 7.78 26.22
CA ASP A 501 -17.79 8.19 25.17
C ASP A 501 -17.71 9.70 24.86
N ASN A 502 -17.15 10.50 25.78
CA ASN A 502 -16.99 11.95 25.65
C ASN A 502 -15.57 12.32 25.19
N ASN A 503 -15.12 11.73 24.09
CA ASN A 503 -13.89 12.12 23.43
C ASN A 503 -14.16 13.17 22.33
N LEU A 504 -13.09 13.84 21.87
CA LEU A 504 -13.18 14.90 20.87
C LEU A 504 -13.79 14.41 19.54
N VAL A 505 -13.47 13.18 19.12
CA VAL A 505 -13.97 12.60 17.86
C VAL A 505 -15.47 12.38 17.93
N ASN A 506 -15.94 11.70 18.98
CA ASN A 506 -17.36 11.49 19.23
C ASN A 506 -18.11 12.82 19.33
N TRP A 507 -17.52 13.82 19.99
CA TRP A 507 -18.14 15.14 20.08
C TRP A 507 -18.31 15.79 18.70
N ILE A 508 -17.25 15.79 17.87
CA ILE A 508 -17.30 16.32 16.50
C ILE A 508 -18.30 15.53 15.65
N GLN A 509 -18.22 14.21 15.66
CA GLN A 509 -19.11 13.35 14.86
C GLN A 509 -20.58 13.58 15.24
N ASN A 510 -20.90 13.60 16.54
CA ASN A 510 -22.27 13.80 17.01
C ASN A 510 -22.78 15.22 16.71
N HIS A 511 -22.06 16.26 17.13
CA HIS A 511 -22.58 17.63 17.07
C HIS A 511 -22.43 18.29 15.70
N VAL A 512 -21.36 17.99 14.96
CA VAL A 512 -21.06 18.65 13.68
C VAL A 512 -21.68 17.90 12.51
N PHE A 513 -21.76 16.58 12.56
CA PHE A 513 -22.22 15.77 11.42
C PHE A 513 -23.57 15.10 11.65
N ILE A 514 -23.77 14.41 12.79
CA ILE A 514 -25.01 13.66 13.05
C ILE A 514 -26.18 14.59 13.37
N ASP A 515 -26.00 15.54 14.29
CA ASP A 515 -27.07 16.46 14.71
C ASP A 515 -27.51 17.40 13.58
N VAL A 516 -26.54 17.85 12.77
CA VAL A 516 -26.79 18.74 11.62
C VAL A 516 -27.63 18.03 10.56
N TRP A 517 -27.36 16.76 10.27
CA TRP A 517 -28.10 15.99 9.26
C TRP A 517 -29.18 15.06 9.79
N LYS A 518 -29.39 15.03 11.11
CA LYS A 518 -30.40 14.23 11.79
C LYS A 518 -30.38 12.75 11.39
N SER A 519 -29.21 12.22 11.08
CA SER A 519 -29.02 10.84 10.63
C SER A 519 -27.63 10.35 10.98
N GLU A 520 -27.55 9.29 11.78
CA GLU A 520 -26.29 8.65 12.17
C GLU A 520 -25.51 8.13 10.96
N ARG A 521 -26.21 7.51 9.99
CA ARG A 521 -25.59 6.96 8.79
C ARG A 521 -24.96 8.06 7.92
N VAL A 522 -25.71 9.12 7.62
CA VAL A 522 -25.24 10.23 6.79
C VAL A 522 -24.16 11.03 7.53
N GLY A 523 -24.36 11.28 8.83
CA GLY A 523 -23.37 11.97 9.66
C GLY A 523 -22.02 11.23 9.69
N THR A 524 -22.03 9.92 9.91
CA THR A 524 -20.82 9.09 9.88
C THR A 524 -20.14 9.12 8.51
N LEU A 525 -20.89 8.95 7.43
CA LEU A 525 -20.32 9.00 6.07
C LEU A 525 -19.65 10.35 5.79
N LEU A 526 -20.29 11.46 6.16
CA LEU A 526 -19.75 12.78 5.91
C LEU A 526 -18.58 13.14 6.82
N TYR A 527 -18.56 12.64 8.06
CA TYR A 527 -17.41 12.73 8.94
C TYR A 527 -16.19 12.07 8.28
N VAL A 528 -16.32 10.84 7.80
CA VAL A 528 -15.22 10.12 7.13
C VAL A 528 -14.78 10.84 5.84
N LEU A 529 -15.74 11.30 5.03
CA LEU A 529 -15.43 11.99 3.76
C LEU A 529 -14.75 13.35 3.95
N PHE A 530 -15.26 14.18 4.86
CA PHE A 530 -14.83 15.57 4.97
C PHE A 530 -13.84 15.81 6.11
N ALA A 531 -13.91 15.07 7.21
CA ALA A 531 -12.95 15.20 8.30
C ALA A 531 -11.74 14.30 8.06
N GLU A 532 -11.93 12.98 7.93
CA GLU A 532 -10.80 12.03 7.94
C GLU A 532 -10.00 12.01 6.63
N ILE A 533 -10.67 11.87 5.48
CA ILE A 533 -9.97 11.86 4.18
C ILE A 533 -9.28 13.20 3.93
N THR A 534 -9.94 14.32 4.24
CA THR A 534 -9.33 15.66 4.14
C THR A 534 -8.16 15.80 5.10
N PHE A 535 -8.27 15.32 6.34
CA PHE A 535 -7.18 15.33 7.30
C PHE A 535 -5.96 14.59 6.75
N TRP A 536 -6.13 13.36 6.25
CA TRP A 536 -5.04 12.59 5.67
C TRP A 536 -4.47 13.19 4.39
N ALA A 537 -5.30 13.85 3.58
CA ALA A 537 -4.87 14.61 2.41
C ALA A 537 -3.97 15.79 2.81
N VAL A 538 -4.37 16.57 3.83
CA VAL A 538 -3.60 17.72 4.34
C VAL A 538 -2.29 17.25 4.96
N VAL A 539 -2.33 16.25 5.85
CA VAL A 539 -1.12 15.68 6.47
C VAL A 539 -0.16 15.18 5.40
N SER A 540 -0.65 14.41 4.43
CA SER A 540 0.18 13.88 3.34
C SER A 540 0.74 14.99 2.45
N GLY A 541 -0.03 16.06 2.21
CA GLY A 541 0.42 17.25 1.48
C GLY A 541 1.52 18.03 2.20
N ILE A 542 1.40 18.19 3.54
CA ILE A 542 2.44 18.80 4.37
C ILE A 542 3.72 17.95 4.33
N LEU A 543 3.60 16.63 4.53
CA LEU A 543 4.73 15.71 4.44
C LEU A 543 5.40 15.77 3.07
N HIS A 544 4.60 15.83 2.00
CA HIS A 544 5.10 16.01 0.64
C HIS A 544 5.88 17.32 0.46
N LYS A 545 5.34 18.44 0.96
CA LYS A 545 6.01 19.75 0.94
C LYS A 545 7.33 19.76 1.72
N LEU A 546 7.39 19.02 2.83
CA LEU A 546 8.59 18.83 3.64
C LEU A 546 9.57 17.81 3.04
N GLY A 547 9.18 17.10 1.97
CA GLY A 547 9.98 16.04 1.37
C GLY A 547 10.12 14.77 2.24
N ILE A 548 9.25 14.62 3.24
CA ILE A 548 9.23 13.48 4.17
C ILE A 548 8.33 12.40 3.56
N TYR A 549 8.90 11.21 3.39
CA TYR A 549 8.15 10.03 2.94
C TYR A 549 8.47 8.87 3.87
N TRP A 550 7.45 8.36 4.56
CA TRP A 550 7.65 7.28 5.50
C TRP A 550 7.89 5.97 4.76
N LYS A 551 9.16 5.57 4.70
CA LYS A 551 9.63 4.34 4.08
C LYS A 551 9.99 3.27 5.12
N PHE A 552 9.57 3.44 6.38
CA PHE A 552 10.03 2.65 7.53
C PHE A 552 9.88 1.12 7.35
N LEU A 553 8.82 0.70 6.66
CA LEU A 553 8.55 -0.70 6.30
C LEU A 553 9.22 -1.16 4.99
N MET A 554 9.65 -0.21 4.16
CA MET A 554 10.25 -0.42 2.84
C MET A 554 11.67 0.15 2.84
N GLY A 555 12.60 -0.58 3.45
CA GLY A 555 14.02 -0.22 3.45
C GLY A 555 14.55 0.13 2.04
N HIS A 556 15.57 0.97 2.00
CA HIS A 556 16.22 1.47 0.78
C HIS A 556 16.50 0.37 -0.27
N ALA A 557 15.57 0.22 -1.21
CA ALA A 557 15.71 -0.66 -2.35
C ALA A 557 15.40 0.07 -3.66
N VAL A 558 15.89 1.30 -3.81
CA VAL A 558 16.25 1.89 -5.10
C VAL A 558 17.37 2.90 -4.83
N PRO A 559 18.54 2.83 -5.51
CA PRO A 559 19.50 3.91 -5.47
C PRO A 559 18.83 5.12 -6.13
N THR A 560 18.34 6.08 -5.33
CA THR A 560 18.03 7.44 -5.80
C THR A 560 17.32 7.52 -7.18
N ALA A 561 16.34 6.67 -7.46
CA ALA A 561 15.47 6.79 -8.65
C ALA A 561 14.08 7.33 -8.27
N PHE A 562 14.00 8.02 -7.13
CA PHE A 562 12.79 8.64 -6.59
C PHE A 562 13.05 10.10 -6.19
N ARG A 563 13.96 10.80 -6.89
CA ARG A 563 14.16 12.24 -6.73
C ARG A 563 14.13 12.95 -8.05
#